data_AF-A0AAW4CLX9-F1
#
_entry.id   AF-A0AAW4CLX9-F1
#
_cell.length_a   1.000
_cell.length_b   1.000
_cell.length_c   1.000
_cell.angle_alpha   90.00
_cell.angle_beta   90.00
_cell.angle_gamma   90.00
#
_symmetry.space_group_name_H-M   'P 1'
#
loop_
_entity.id
_entity.type
_entity.pdbx_description
1 polymer ?
#
loop_
_entity_poly.entity_id
_entity_poly.type
_entity_poly.pdbx_seq_one_letter_code
_entity_poly.pdbx_strand_id
1 'polypeptide(L)' 'MADIDLTPSAAARVAAIAAKQGKPAILRLAVEGGGCSGFQYRFGLAEQVEAEDLAVERDGVTL' A
#
# COMPACT_ATOMS: atom_id res chain seq x y z
N MET A 1 10.93 -8.62 12.41
CA MET A 1 10.74 -7.16 12.33
C MET A 1 10.44 -6.88 10.87
N ALA A 2 9.29 -6.34 10.52
CA ALA A 2 9.08 -5.87 9.15
C ALA A 2 9.79 -4.52 9.01
N ASP A 3 10.56 -4.35 7.94
CA ASP A 3 11.34 -3.11 7.71
C ASP A 3 10.46 -1.94 7.21
N ILE A 4 9.18 -2.21 6.94
CA ILE A 4 8.18 -1.25 6.48
C ILE A 4 6.86 -1.52 7.24
N ASP A 5 6.18 -0.46 7.66
CA ASP A 5 4.91 -0.53 8.38
C ASP A 5 4.06 0.72 8.07
N LEU A 6 2.74 0.62 8.24
CA LEU A 6 1.81 1.73 8.15
C LEU A 6 1.69 2.43 9.50
N THR A 7 1.53 3.75 9.56
CA THR A 7 1.06 4.36 10.82
C THR A 7 -0.42 4.03 11.06
N PRO A 8 -0.93 4.09 12.30
CA PRO A 8 -2.36 3.89 12.55
C PRO A 8 -3.26 4.83 11.75
N SER A 9 -2.83 6.08 11.56
CA SER A 9 -3.58 7.05 10.74
C SER A 9 -3.54 6.72 9.24
N ALA A 10 -2.43 6.18 8.73
CA ALA A 10 -2.33 5.71 7.35
C ALA A 10 -3.25 4.51 7.10
N ALA A 11 -3.24 3.51 7.99
CA ALA A 11 -4.15 2.35 7.90
C ALA A 11 -5.62 2.80 7.90
N ALA A 12 -6.04 3.65 8.84
CA ALA A 12 -7.39 4.19 8.87
C ALA A 12 -7.77 4.93 7.57
N ARG A 13 -6.83 5.71 7.00
CA ARG A 13 -7.07 6.45 5.75
C ARG A 13 -7.22 5.52 4.56
N VAL A 14 -6.38 4.49 4.43
CA VAL A 14 -6.46 3.50 3.36
C VAL A 14 -7.78 2.74 3.43
N ALA A 15 -8.16 2.26 4.62
CA ALA A 15 -9.42 1.57 4.83
C ALA A 15 -10.63 2.43 4.39
N ALA A 16 -10.64 3.72 4.75
CA ALA A 16 -11.70 4.64 4.34
C ALA A 16 -11.76 4.85 2.82
N ILE A 17 -10.61 4.95 2.15
CA ILE A 17 -10.54 5.08 0.67
C ILE A 17 -11.02 3.80 0.00
N ALA A 18 -10.57 2.63 0.47
CA ALA A 18 -10.95 1.33 -0.06
C ALA A 18 -12.45 1.07 0.08
N ALA A 19 -13.01 1.33 1.27
CA ALA A 19 -14.45 1.24 1.51
C ALA A 19 -15.26 2.15 0.58
N LYS A 20 -14.81 3.40 0.39
CA LYS A 20 -15.47 4.34 -0.54
C LYS A 20 -15.44 3.87 -2.00
N GLN A 21 -14.39 3.15 -2.39
CA GLN A 21 -14.23 2.62 -3.74
C GLN A 21 -14.82 1.22 -3.93
N GLY A 22 -15.33 0.58 -2.85
CA GLY A 22 -15.79 -0.81 -2.89
C GLY A 22 -14.68 -1.80 -3.22
N LYS A 23 -13.43 -1.49 -2.83
CA LYS A 23 -12.25 -2.30 -3.09
C LYS A 23 -11.68 -2.91 -1.81
N PRO A 24 -10.90 -4.00 -1.90
CA PRO A 24 -10.09 -4.49 -0.78
C PRO A 24 -9.17 -3.40 -0.23
N ALA A 25 -8.94 -3.43 1.08
CA ALA A 25 -8.01 -2.50 1.75
C ALA A 25 -6.56 -3.00 1.61
N ILE A 26 -6.12 -3.18 0.36
CA ILE A 26 -4.76 -3.60 0.01
C ILE A 26 -4.09 -2.42 -0.67
N LEU A 27 -3.13 -1.79 -0.01
CA LEU A 27 -2.34 -0.69 -0.54
C LEU A 27 -1.03 -1.24 -1.11
N ARG A 28 -0.83 -1.23 -2.42
CA ARG A 28 0.47 -1.57 -3.01
C ARG A 28 1.38 -0.35 -3.06
N LEU A 29 2.60 -0.50 -2.54
CA LEU A 29 3.70 0.45 -2.70
C LEU A 29 4.69 -0.07 -3.76
N ALA A 30 4.93 0.73 -4.79
CA ALA A 30 5.94 0.47 -5.81
C ALA A 30 6.95 1.61 -5.89
N VAL A 31 8.13 1.32 -6.41
CA VAL A 31 9.15 2.34 -6.74
C VAL A 31 9.29 2.39 -8.25
N GLU A 32 9.11 3.58 -8.82
CA GLU A 32 9.23 3.82 -10.26
C GLU A 32 10.43 4.74 -10.56
N GLY A 33 11.04 4.53 -11.72
CA GLY A 33 12.10 5.40 -12.23
C GLY A 33 11.55 6.73 -12.72
N GLY A 34 12.00 7.83 -12.13
CA GLY A 34 11.65 9.20 -12.48
C GLY A 34 12.59 9.87 -13.49
N GLY A 35 13.44 9.10 -14.19
CA GLY A 35 14.42 9.64 -15.14
C GLY A 35 15.57 10.39 -14.45
N CYS A 36 15.93 11.57 -14.96
CA CYS A 36 17.00 12.41 -14.37
C CYS A 36 16.72 12.85 -12.92
N SER A 37 15.49 12.68 -12.45
CA SER A 37 15.02 13.07 -11.12
C SER A 37 15.08 11.93 -10.07
N GLY A 38 15.58 10.75 -10.43
CA GLY A 38 15.78 9.64 -9.49
C GLY A 38 14.60 8.68 -9.40
N PHE A 39 14.19 8.30 -8.19
CA PHE A 39 13.13 7.32 -7.93
C PHE A 39 11.91 7.96 -7.27
N GLN A 40 10.72 7.43 -7.54
CA GLN A 40 9.46 7.90 -6.97
C GLN A 40 8.64 6.75 -6.41
N TYR A 41 7.94 7.01 -5.30
CA TYR A 41 6.97 6.06 -4.77
C TYR A 41 5.63 6.20 -5.48
N ARG A 42 5.05 5.05 -5.81
CA ARG A 42 3.69 4.95 -6.33
C ARG A 42 2.85 4.13 -5.37
N PHE A 43 1.70 4.69 -5.02
CA PHE A 43 0.70 4.06 -4.17
C PHE A 43 -0.55 3.74 -4.98
N GLY A 44 -1.13 2.55 -4.78
CA GLY A 44 -2.38 2.17 -5.42
C GLY A 44 -3.14 1.12 -4.63
N LEU A 45 -4.47 1.08 -4.75
CA LEU A 45 -5.25 -0.03 -4.21
C LEU A 45 -5.14 -1.24 -5.14
N ALA A 46 -4.65 -2.35 -4.62
CA ALA A 46 -4.58 -3.61 -5.33
C ALA A 46 -5.85 -4.45 -5.09
N GLU A 47 -6.14 -5.36 -6.01
CA GLU A 47 -7.28 -6.29 -5.88
C GLU A 47 -6.89 -7.54 -5.07
N GLN A 48 -5.61 -7.91 -5.10
CA GLN A 48 -5.05 -9.05 -4.39
C GLN A 48 -3.54 -8.83 -4.16
N VAL A 49 -2.97 -9.59 -3.23
CA VAL A 49 -1.51 -9.70 -3.01
C VAL A 49 -0.95 -10.67 -4.06
N GLU A 50 0.12 -10.27 -4.77
CA GLU A 50 0.77 -11.11 -5.78
C GLU A 50 1.89 -11.96 -5.17
N ALA A 51 2.38 -12.96 -5.91
CA ALA A 51 3.35 -13.93 -5.41
C ALA A 51 4.70 -13.32 -5.02
N GLU A 52 5.10 -12.22 -5.67
CA GLU A 52 6.35 -11.51 -5.42
C GLU A 52 6.21 -10.33 -4.44
N ASP A 53 5.00 -10.07 -3.93
CA ASP A 53 4.79 -8.99 -2.96
C ASP A 53 5.31 -9.39 -1.57
N LEU A 54 5.85 -8.41 -0.86
CA LEU A 54 6.05 -8.51 0.59
C LEU A 54 4.85 -7.84 1.26
N ALA A 55 4.09 -8.62 2.03
CA ALA A 55 2.88 -8.14 2.69
C ALA A 55 3.11 -7.85 4.17
N VAL A 56 2.60 -6.71 4.64
CA VAL A 56 2.47 -6.41 6.07
C VAL A 56 1.04 -6.00 6.40
N GLU A 57 0.53 -6.46 7.55
CA GLU A 57 -0.83 -6.15 7.97
C GLU A 57 -0.85 -5.22 9.17
N ARG A 58 -1.71 -4.19 9.09
CA ARG A 58 -2.02 -3.31 10.20
C ARG A 58 -3.48 -2.89 10.20
N ASP A 59 -4.15 -3.08 11.32
CA ASP A 59 -5.53 -2.60 11.55
C ASP A 59 -6.51 -3.00 10.44
N GLY A 60 -6.35 -4.20 9.86
CA GLY A 60 -7.20 -4.72 8.78
C GLY A 60 -6.86 -4.18 7.38
N VAL A 61 -5.73 -3.49 7.23
CA VAL A 61 -5.16 -3.05 5.96
C VAL A 61 -3.91 -3.84 5.67
N THR A 62 -3.77 -4.31 4.43
CA THR A 62 -2.55 -4.93 3.92
C THR A 62 -1.76 -3.87 3.13
N LEU A 63 -0.47 -3.75 3.39
CA LEU A 63 0.51 -3.02 2.57
C LEU A 63 1.35 -4.03 1.78
#